data_AF-A0A8J5MBI6-F1
#
_entry.id   AF-A0A8J5MBI6-F1
#
_cell.length_a   1.000
_cell.length_b   1.000
_cell.length_c   1.000
_cell.angle_alpha   90.00
_cell.angle_beta   90.00
_cell.angle_gamma   90.00
#
_symmetry.space_group_name_H-M   'P 1'
#
loop_
_entity.id
_entity.type
_entity.pdbx_description
1 polymer ?
#
loop_
_entity_poly.entity_id
_entity_poly.type
_entity_poly.pdbx_seq_one_letter_code
_entity_poly.pdbx_strand_id
1 'polypeptide(L)'
;MTKKQLRQTKLVPGPARIAVHKYPSGLTVNLDQLLVWARNTSNLKPVVEMLDRYPVQFDDAYLRGRSIDCQWEAMQSTDYMHTFVISVDLTRSLQAALATARKEQHTPDELDANTKKQGIVLDLVATIDPKLWKMRGNFVGALTGFHAIKTKIQVWFEDRKWLEQDWRKVSSNVSLFAEETNTWVCEEMLSVIATEVWRTK
;
A
#
# COMPACT_ATOMS: atom_id res chain seq x y z
N MET A 1 -5.16 -12.13 -61.54
CA MET A 1 -4.73 -11.65 -60.21
C MET A 1 -5.88 -11.78 -59.23
N THR A 2 -5.85 -12.75 -58.31
CA THR A 2 -6.90 -12.95 -57.29
C THR A 2 -6.33 -12.63 -55.91
N LYS A 3 -6.84 -11.58 -55.27
CA LYS A 3 -6.42 -11.17 -53.92
C LYS A 3 -7.04 -12.12 -52.89
N LYS A 4 -6.22 -12.92 -52.20
CA LYS A 4 -6.63 -13.69 -51.02
C LYS A 4 -6.92 -12.73 -49.88
N GLN A 5 -8.19 -12.62 -49.46
CA GLN A 5 -8.53 -11.99 -48.19
C GLN A 5 -8.25 -12.96 -47.04
N LEU A 6 -7.38 -12.55 -46.12
CA LEU A 6 -7.19 -13.21 -44.84
C LEU A 6 -8.34 -12.82 -43.92
N ARG A 7 -9.22 -13.78 -43.61
CA ARG A 7 -10.21 -13.62 -42.53
C ARG A 7 -9.48 -13.80 -41.21
N GLN A 8 -9.37 -12.73 -40.44
CA GLN A 8 -8.90 -12.77 -39.06
C GLN A 8 -9.88 -13.62 -38.24
N THR A 9 -9.42 -14.78 -37.78
CA THR A 9 -10.17 -15.62 -36.84
C THR A 9 -10.13 -14.91 -35.49
N LYS A 10 -11.30 -14.59 -34.93
CA LYS A 10 -11.40 -14.08 -33.55
C LYS A 10 -10.75 -15.11 -32.63
N LEU A 11 -9.74 -14.68 -31.87
CA LEU A 11 -9.22 -15.41 -30.73
C LEU A 11 -10.40 -15.70 -29.79
N VAL A 12 -10.81 -16.96 -29.72
CA VAL A 12 -11.72 -17.41 -28.67
C VAL A 12 -10.96 -17.21 -27.35
N PRO A 13 -11.50 -16.48 -26.37
CA PRO A 13 -10.85 -16.36 -25.08
C PRO A 13 -10.80 -17.77 -24.48
N GLY A 14 -9.61 -18.39 -24.50
CA GLY A 14 -9.37 -19.57 -23.69
C GLY A 14 -9.58 -19.21 -22.21
N PRO A 15 -9.85 -20.19 -21.33
CA PRO A 15 -9.94 -19.93 -19.90
C PRO A 15 -8.69 -19.16 -19.48
N ALA A 16 -8.88 -18.00 -18.85
CA ALA A 16 -7.79 -17.15 -18.42
C ALA A 16 -6.81 -18.02 -17.61
N ARG A 17 -5.59 -18.16 -18.13
CA ARG A 17 -4.49 -18.85 -17.43
C ARG A 17 -4.05 -17.94 -16.30
N ILE A 18 -4.81 -17.96 -15.22
CA ILE A 18 -4.47 -17.22 -14.01
C ILE A 18 -3.52 -18.12 -13.25
N ALA A 19 -2.32 -17.61 -12.98
CA ALA A 19 -1.44 -18.24 -12.01
C ALA A 19 -2.12 -18.14 -10.65
N VAL A 20 -2.93 -19.15 -10.32
CA VAL A 20 -3.44 -19.33 -8.96
C VAL A 20 -2.23 -19.72 -8.14
N HIS A 21 -1.50 -18.73 -7.64
CA HIS A 21 -0.50 -18.95 -6.62
C HIS A 21 -1.22 -19.59 -5.44
N LYS A 22 -1.04 -20.90 -5.26
CA LYS A 22 -1.45 -21.58 -4.04
C LYS A 22 -0.57 -21.03 -2.93
N TYR A 23 -1.11 -20.07 -2.19
CA TYR A 23 -0.46 -19.50 -1.03
C TYR A 23 -0.25 -20.60 0.03
N PRO A 24 0.86 -20.58 0.77
CA PRO A 24 1.02 -21.46 1.92
C PRO A 24 -0.10 -21.18 2.93
N SER A 25 -1.07 -22.10 2.98
CA SER A 25 -2.09 -22.15 4.01
C SER A 25 -1.45 -22.64 5.32
N GLY A 26 -1.73 -21.96 6.45
CA GLY A 26 -1.19 -22.35 7.75
C GLY A 26 -0.21 -21.35 8.38
N LEU A 27 -0.01 -20.18 7.77
CA LEU A 27 0.61 -19.04 8.46
C LEU A 27 -0.31 -18.58 9.60
N THR A 28 0.20 -18.67 10.83
CA THR A 28 -0.58 -18.44 12.05
C THR A 28 -0.81 -16.97 12.38
N VAL A 29 -0.03 -16.05 11.80
CA VAL A 29 -0.12 -14.60 12.09
C VAL A 29 -0.84 -13.89 10.94
N ASN A 30 -2.03 -13.36 11.22
CA ASN A 30 -2.77 -12.59 10.22
C ASN A 30 -2.15 -11.18 10.01
N LEU A 31 -2.55 -10.49 8.94
CA LEU A 31 -2.03 -9.16 8.63
C LEU A 31 -2.29 -8.17 9.77
N ASP A 32 -3.46 -8.21 10.40
CA ASP A 32 -3.82 -7.30 11.48
C ASP A 32 -2.88 -7.42 12.70
N GLN A 33 -2.61 -8.64 13.15
CA GLN A 33 -1.67 -8.95 14.23
C GLN A 33 -0.25 -8.46 13.91
N LEU A 34 0.20 -8.67 12.67
CA LEU A 34 1.49 -8.17 12.20
C LEU A 34 1.57 -6.64 12.30
N LEU A 35 0.51 -5.94 11.92
CA LEU A 35 0.46 -4.48 11.97
C LEU A 35 0.41 -3.94 13.39
N VAL A 36 -0.30 -4.61 14.30
CA VAL A 36 -0.30 -4.28 15.73
C VAL A 36 1.11 -4.39 16.31
N TRP A 37 1.82 -5.49 16.02
CA TRP A 37 3.21 -5.65 16.44
C TRP A 37 4.13 -4.58 15.83
N ALA A 38 4.04 -4.35 14.51
CA ALA A 38 4.88 -3.39 13.81
C ALA A 38 4.71 -1.95 14.33
N ARG A 39 3.49 -1.55 14.72
CA ARG A 39 3.21 -0.22 15.28
C ARG A 39 3.78 -0.02 16.68
N ASN A 40 3.85 -1.09 17.47
CA ASN A 40 4.27 -1.04 18.87
C ASN A 40 5.76 -1.37 19.06
N THR A 41 6.48 -1.75 17.99
CA THR A 41 7.90 -2.10 18.05
C THR A 41 8.76 -0.85 17.90
N SER A 42 9.60 -0.57 18.90
CA SER A 42 10.50 0.60 18.90
C SER A 42 11.68 0.45 17.94
N ASN A 43 12.21 -0.76 17.76
CA ASN A 43 13.31 -1.03 16.86
C ASN A 43 12.78 -1.33 15.45
N LEU A 44 13.03 -0.41 14.50
CA LEU A 44 12.50 -0.53 13.14
C LEU A 44 13.25 -1.55 12.26
N LYS A 45 14.49 -1.94 12.59
CA LYS A 45 15.25 -2.94 11.82
C LYS A 45 14.51 -4.29 11.67
N PRO A 46 14.09 -4.96 12.77
CA PRO A 46 13.36 -6.22 12.66
C PRO A 46 11.98 -6.03 12.00
N VAL A 47 11.38 -4.85 12.13
CA VAL A 47 10.10 -4.54 11.46
C VAL A 47 10.28 -4.52 9.95
N VAL A 48 11.30 -3.84 9.43
CA VAL A 48 11.58 -3.85 7.97
C VAL A 48 11.88 -5.24 7.47
N GLU A 49 12.79 -5.96 8.16
CA GLU A 49 13.16 -7.31 7.74
C GLU A 49 11.95 -8.25 7.68
N MET A 50 11.02 -8.11 8.64
CA MET A 50 9.76 -8.84 8.62
C MET A 50 8.88 -8.39 7.46
N LEU A 51 8.61 -7.09 7.29
CA LEU A 51 7.69 -6.56 6.26
C LEU A 51 8.17 -6.77 4.82
N ASP A 52 9.48 -6.94 4.60
CA ASP A 52 10.05 -7.26 3.30
C ASP A 52 9.94 -8.76 2.96
N ARG A 53 9.88 -9.64 3.97
CA ARG A 53 9.73 -11.09 3.79
C ARG A 53 8.29 -11.57 3.91
N TYR A 54 7.48 -10.88 4.71
CA TYR A 54 6.12 -11.26 5.08
C TYR A 54 5.24 -10.01 5.26
N PRO A 55 4.02 -9.97 4.72
CA PRO A 55 3.32 -11.02 3.98
C PRO A 55 3.71 -11.07 2.49
N VAL A 56 3.34 -12.15 1.81
CA VAL A 56 3.64 -12.33 0.38
C VAL A 56 3.09 -11.14 -0.41
N GLN A 57 3.96 -10.43 -1.12
CA GLN A 57 3.57 -9.30 -1.97
C GLN A 57 3.09 -9.84 -3.32
N PHE A 58 1.81 -9.61 -3.60
CA PHE A 58 1.16 -9.92 -4.85
C PHE A 58 1.11 -8.67 -5.73
N ASP A 59 2.13 -8.50 -6.56
CA ASP A 59 2.15 -7.48 -7.61
C ASP A 59 1.97 -8.15 -8.98
N ASP A 60 0.71 -8.33 -9.36
CA ASP A 60 0.35 -8.83 -10.68
C ASP A 60 -0.18 -7.70 -11.55
N ALA A 61 0.51 -7.46 -12.67
CA ALA A 61 0.09 -6.48 -13.68
C ALA A 61 -1.31 -6.77 -14.23
N TYR A 62 -1.75 -8.04 -14.21
CA TYR A 62 -3.07 -8.46 -14.66
C TYR A 62 -4.22 -7.84 -13.85
N LEU A 63 -3.98 -7.55 -12.56
CA LEU A 63 -4.98 -6.91 -11.71
C LEU A 63 -5.10 -5.41 -11.93
N ARG A 64 -4.10 -4.79 -12.56
CA ARG A 64 -4.09 -3.34 -12.81
C ARG A 64 -5.17 -3.02 -13.87
N GLY A 65 -6.03 -2.07 -13.55
CA GLY A 65 -7.10 -1.61 -14.45
C GLY A 65 -8.32 -2.54 -14.54
N ARG A 66 -8.41 -3.57 -13.70
CA ARG A 66 -9.61 -4.43 -13.62
C ARG A 66 -10.75 -3.72 -12.88
N SER A 67 -11.98 -4.03 -13.29
CA SER A 67 -13.16 -3.53 -12.60
C SER A 67 -13.28 -4.14 -11.21
N ILE A 68 -13.60 -3.29 -10.24
CA ILE A 68 -13.88 -3.66 -8.86
C ILE A 68 -15.40 -3.62 -8.67
N ASP A 69 -15.97 -4.73 -8.26
CA ASP A 69 -17.39 -4.87 -7.95
C ASP A 69 -17.55 -4.99 -6.44
N CYS A 70 -18.47 -4.21 -5.86
CA CYS A 70 -18.68 -4.12 -4.42
C CYS A 70 -20.12 -4.53 -4.09
N GLN A 71 -20.28 -5.47 -3.17
CA GLN A 71 -21.60 -5.95 -2.76
C GLN A 71 -21.66 -6.16 -1.25
N TRP A 72 -22.83 -5.98 -0.67
CA TRP A 72 -23.11 -6.37 0.71
C TRP A 72 -23.22 -7.88 0.82
N GLU A 73 -22.52 -8.46 1.79
CA GLU A 73 -22.54 -9.90 2.02
C GLU A 73 -22.55 -10.20 3.53
N ALA A 74 -23.36 -11.19 3.93
CA ALA A 74 -23.33 -11.74 5.28
C ALA A 74 -22.33 -12.90 5.31
N MET A 75 -21.31 -12.80 6.15
CA MET A 75 -20.17 -13.73 6.16
C MET A 75 -19.62 -13.89 7.58
N GLN A 76 -18.79 -14.90 7.83
CA GLN A 76 -18.12 -15.03 9.13
C GLN A 76 -17.19 -13.84 9.39
N SER A 77 -17.01 -13.46 10.65
CA SER A 77 -16.10 -12.36 11.02
C SER A 77 -14.66 -12.56 10.52
N THR A 78 -14.22 -13.82 10.34
CA THR A 78 -12.90 -14.19 9.85
C THR A 78 -12.80 -14.35 8.32
N ASP A 79 -13.92 -14.31 7.61
CA ASP A 79 -13.93 -14.50 6.16
C ASP A 79 -13.27 -13.32 5.42
N TYR A 80 -12.71 -13.63 4.25
CA TYR A 80 -12.09 -12.67 3.33
C TYR A 80 -10.92 -11.86 3.91
N MET A 81 -10.32 -12.37 5.00
CA MET A 81 -9.02 -11.94 5.51
C MET A 81 -7.93 -12.77 4.84
N HIS A 82 -7.09 -12.14 4.02
CA HIS A 82 -6.02 -12.85 3.32
C HIS A 82 -4.66 -12.64 3.99
N THR A 83 -3.72 -13.53 3.70
CA THR A 83 -2.34 -13.52 4.21
C THR A 83 -1.34 -12.90 3.23
N PHE A 84 -1.81 -12.26 2.16
CA PHE A 84 -0.99 -11.58 1.17
C PHE A 84 -1.24 -10.07 1.17
N VAL A 85 -0.30 -9.31 0.62
CA VAL A 85 -0.42 -7.87 0.40
C VAL A 85 -0.48 -7.61 -1.10
N ILE A 86 -1.41 -6.79 -1.55
CA ILE A 86 -1.47 -6.32 -2.94
C ILE A 86 -0.80 -4.96 -3.09
N SER A 87 -0.51 -4.56 -4.32
CA SER A 87 0.11 -3.26 -4.61
C SER A 87 -0.65 -2.07 -4.00
N VAL A 88 0.10 -1.00 -3.71
CA VAL A 88 -0.44 0.22 -3.10
C VAL A 88 -1.53 0.87 -3.96
N ASP A 89 -1.36 0.83 -5.28
CA ASP A 89 -2.32 1.42 -6.22
C ASP A 89 -3.64 0.62 -6.23
N LEU A 90 -3.56 -0.71 -6.26
CA LEU A 90 -4.75 -1.54 -6.21
C LEU A 90 -5.48 -1.44 -4.87
N THR A 91 -4.72 -1.35 -3.77
CA THR A 91 -5.27 -1.08 -2.43
C THR A 91 -6.06 0.23 -2.41
N ARG A 92 -5.50 1.29 -3.02
CA ARG A 92 -6.17 2.60 -3.12
C ARG A 92 -7.44 2.52 -3.95
N SER A 93 -7.41 1.81 -5.08
CA SER A 93 -8.59 1.58 -5.92
C SER A 93 -9.69 0.82 -5.17
N LEU A 94 -9.35 -0.22 -4.40
CA LEU A 94 -10.30 -0.96 -3.57
C LEU A 94 -10.89 -0.08 -2.46
N GLN A 95 -10.05 0.69 -1.77
CA GLN A 95 -10.51 1.60 -0.73
C GLN A 95 -11.47 2.64 -1.30
N ALA A 96 -11.18 3.20 -2.47
CA ALA A 96 -12.06 4.13 -3.15
C ALA A 96 -13.38 3.46 -3.57
N ALA A 97 -13.33 2.28 -4.19
CA ALA A 97 -14.52 1.55 -4.61
C ALA A 97 -15.44 1.21 -3.43
N LEU A 98 -14.87 0.73 -2.32
CA LEU A 98 -15.63 0.45 -1.09
C LEU A 98 -16.22 1.73 -0.48
N ALA A 99 -15.46 2.83 -0.47
CA ALA A 99 -15.96 4.10 0.06
C ALA A 99 -17.10 4.68 -0.80
N THR A 100 -17.01 4.55 -2.12
CA THR A 100 -18.07 4.93 -3.06
C THR A 100 -19.30 4.07 -2.88
N ALA A 101 -19.14 2.74 -2.86
CA ALA A 101 -20.25 1.80 -2.66
C ALA A 101 -20.95 2.01 -1.30
N ARG A 102 -20.22 2.34 -0.23
CA ARG A 102 -20.82 2.71 1.06
C ARG A 102 -21.68 3.98 1.01
N LYS A 103 -21.42 4.89 0.06
CA LYS A 103 -22.21 6.11 -0.12
C LYS A 103 -23.40 5.89 -1.04
N GLU A 104 -23.22 5.08 -2.08
CA GLU A 104 -24.21 4.90 -3.15
C GLU A 104 -25.19 3.76 -2.89
N GLN A 105 -24.75 2.70 -2.22
CA GLN A 105 -25.60 1.54 -1.94
C GLN A 105 -26.40 1.75 -0.67
N HIS A 106 -27.68 1.37 -0.71
CA HIS A 106 -28.49 1.30 0.50
C HIS A 106 -27.93 0.21 1.42
N THR A 107 -27.67 0.57 2.68
CA THR A 107 -27.29 -0.40 3.70
C THR A 107 -28.44 -1.38 3.90
N PRO A 108 -28.22 -2.71 3.77
CA PRO A 108 -29.27 -3.68 4.01
C PRO A 108 -29.71 -3.69 5.48
N ASP A 109 -30.88 -4.27 5.73
CA ASP A 109 -31.42 -4.42 7.09
C ASP A 109 -30.42 -5.11 8.03
N GLU A 110 -30.46 -4.72 9.30
CA GLU A 110 -29.58 -5.33 10.30
C GLU A 110 -29.84 -6.83 10.44
N LEU A 111 -28.75 -7.60 10.57
CA LEU A 111 -28.81 -9.01 10.91
C LEU A 111 -29.51 -9.22 12.26
N ASP A 112 -30.29 -10.29 12.36
CA ASP A 112 -30.95 -10.66 13.60
C ASP A 112 -29.93 -11.01 14.71
N ALA A 113 -30.37 -10.91 15.97
CA ALA A 113 -29.50 -11.10 17.12
C ALA A 113 -28.91 -12.52 17.22
N ASN A 114 -29.57 -13.53 16.66
CA ASN A 114 -29.07 -14.91 16.68
C ASN A 114 -27.94 -15.07 15.66
N THR A 115 -28.10 -14.52 14.45
CA THR A 115 -27.07 -14.49 13.41
C THR A 115 -25.82 -13.73 13.88
N LYS A 116 -25.98 -12.59 14.55
CA LYS A 116 -24.86 -11.86 15.17
C LYS A 116 -24.14 -12.69 16.24
N LYS A 117 -24.87 -13.46 17.07
CA LYS A 117 -24.28 -14.35 18.08
C LYS A 117 -23.47 -15.50 17.48
N GLN A 118 -23.76 -15.88 16.24
CA GLN A 118 -23.00 -16.89 15.50
C GLN A 118 -21.73 -16.34 14.83
N GLY A 119 -21.37 -15.07 15.09
CA GLY A 119 -20.18 -14.44 14.54
C GLY A 119 -20.32 -13.97 13.09
N ILE A 120 -21.54 -13.96 12.56
CA ILE A 120 -21.84 -13.49 11.20
C ILE A 120 -21.98 -11.98 11.22
N VAL A 121 -21.33 -11.34 10.26
CA VAL A 121 -21.29 -9.88 10.11
C VAL A 121 -21.67 -9.54 8.67
N LEU A 122 -22.52 -8.52 8.53
CA LEU A 122 -22.87 -7.89 7.27
C LEU A 122 -21.86 -6.79 6.98
N ASP A 123 -21.08 -6.91 5.91
CA ASP A 123 -20.13 -5.89 5.48
C ASP A 123 -20.03 -5.85 3.96
N LEU A 124 -19.45 -4.78 3.45
CA LEU A 124 -19.17 -4.57 2.05
C LEU A 124 -17.95 -5.40 1.63
N VAL A 125 -18.10 -6.17 0.57
CA VAL A 125 -17.07 -7.03 -0.01
C VAL A 125 -16.74 -6.54 -1.41
N ALA A 126 -15.46 -6.29 -1.65
CA ALA A 126 -14.93 -5.98 -2.97
C ALA A 126 -14.44 -7.25 -3.67
N THR A 127 -14.69 -7.33 -4.97
CA THR A 127 -14.20 -8.38 -5.86
C THR A 127 -13.56 -7.76 -7.10
N ILE A 128 -12.45 -8.33 -7.55
CA ILE A 128 -11.74 -7.86 -8.75
C ILE A 128 -11.96 -8.87 -9.87
N ASP A 129 -12.40 -8.43 -11.04
CA ASP A 129 -12.58 -9.27 -12.24
C ASP A 129 -11.32 -10.14 -12.54
N PRO A 130 -11.44 -11.48 -12.69
CA PRO A 130 -12.64 -12.29 -12.88
C PRO A 130 -13.27 -12.87 -11.60
N LYS A 131 -13.29 -12.08 -10.51
CA LYS A 131 -13.88 -12.41 -9.20
C LYS A 131 -13.16 -13.55 -8.48
N LEU A 132 -11.84 -13.58 -8.60
CA LEU A 132 -10.97 -14.58 -7.95
C LEU A 132 -10.98 -14.48 -6.43
N TRP A 133 -10.94 -13.25 -5.92
CA TRP A 133 -10.82 -12.98 -4.49
C TRP A 133 -11.88 -11.99 -4.05
N LYS A 134 -12.54 -12.35 -2.95
CA LYS A 134 -13.40 -11.48 -2.17
C LYS A 134 -12.57 -10.84 -1.06
N MET A 135 -12.67 -9.53 -0.91
CA MET A 135 -11.91 -8.75 0.05
C MET A 135 -12.88 -7.90 0.87
N ARG A 136 -12.89 -8.10 2.19
CA ARG A 136 -13.68 -7.26 3.08
C ARG A 136 -13.00 -5.89 3.27
N GLY A 137 -13.79 -4.86 3.57
CA GLY A 137 -13.28 -3.53 3.92
C GLY A 137 -12.22 -3.52 5.04
N ASN A 138 -12.34 -4.35 6.07
CA ASN A 138 -11.32 -4.46 7.12
C ASN A 138 -9.97 -4.97 6.58
N PHE A 139 -9.98 -5.93 5.66
CA PHE A 139 -8.76 -6.41 5.02
C PHE A 139 -8.11 -5.32 4.17
N VAL A 140 -8.90 -4.55 3.43
CA VAL A 140 -8.42 -3.37 2.69
C VAL A 140 -7.84 -2.31 3.63
N GLY A 141 -8.46 -2.09 4.80
CA GLY A 141 -7.91 -1.22 5.84
C GLY A 141 -6.56 -1.71 6.38
N ALA A 142 -6.41 -3.03 6.56
CA ALA A 142 -5.14 -3.62 6.95
C ALA A 142 -4.07 -3.44 5.85
N LEU A 143 -4.42 -3.62 4.58
CA LEU A 143 -3.52 -3.34 3.45
C LEU A 143 -3.05 -1.87 3.44
N THR A 144 -3.97 -0.93 3.65
CA THR A 144 -3.62 0.50 3.78
C THR A 144 -2.68 0.74 4.96
N GLY A 145 -2.95 0.09 6.09
CA GLY A 145 -2.08 0.12 7.28
C GLY A 145 -0.67 -0.41 7.00
N PHE A 146 -0.56 -1.50 6.26
CA PHE A 146 0.72 -2.09 5.85
C PHE A 146 1.56 -1.11 5.04
N HIS A 147 0.98 -0.54 3.98
CA HIS A 147 1.68 0.42 3.12
C HIS A 147 2.07 1.68 3.90
N ALA A 148 1.19 2.18 4.76
CA ALA A 148 1.49 3.34 5.60
C ALA A 148 2.67 3.11 6.56
N ILE A 149 2.76 1.92 7.18
CA ILE A 149 3.90 1.56 8.03
C ILE A 149 5.18 1.50 7.19
N LYS A 150 5.15 0.84 6.03
CA LYS A 150 6.31 0.72 5.14
C LYS A 150 6.84 2.10 4.73
N THR A 151 5.95 3.00 4.32
CA THR A 151 6.31 4.40 4.00
C THR A 151 6.89 5.14 5.21
N LYS A 152 6.26 5.06 6.38
CA LYS A 152 6.79 5.72 7.59
C LYS A 152 8.19 5.26 7.95
N ILE A 153 8.45 3.96 7.86
CA ILE A 153 9.77 3.41 8.14
C ILE A 153 10.79 3.90 7.11
N GLN A 154 10.42 3.92 5.83
CA GLN A 154 11.30 4.42 4.77
C GLN A 154 11.69 5.88 5.00
N VAL A 155 10.71 6.76 5.28
CA VAL A 155 10.95 8.17 5.59
C VAL A 155 11.87 8.32 6.81
N TRP A 156 11.67 7.52 7.87
CA TRP A 156 12.55 7.54 9.03
C TRP A 156 14.01 7.17 8.67
N PHE A 157 14.21 6.18 7.80
CA PHE A 157 15.56 5.81 7.35
C PHE A 157 16.20 6.92 6.49
N GLU A 158 15.42 7.60 5.66
CA GLU A 158 15.87 8.77 4.89
C GLU A 158 16.28 9.92 5.82
N ASP A 159 15.47 10.23 6.83
CA ASP A 159 15.79 11.23 7.86
C ASP A 159 17.05 10.86 8.64
N ARG A 160 17.22 9.59 9.01
CA ARG A 160 18.44 9.12 9.69
C ARG A 160 19.68 9.28 8.82
N LYS A 161 19.59 8.95 7.52
CA LYS A 161 20.69 9.17 6.59
C LYS A 161 21.05 10.64 6.47
N TRP A 162 20.04 11.52 6.40
CA TRP A 162 20.23 12.97 6.37
C TRP A 162 20.93 13.48 7.65
N LEU A 163 20.53 12.99 8.83
CA LEU A 163 21.14 13.35 10.11
C LEU A 163 22.58 12.84 10.26
N GLU A 164 22.86 11.64 9.74
CA GLU A 164 24.17 10.98 9.80
C GLU A 164 25.12 11.45 8.68
N GLN A 165 24.62 12.22 7.72
CA GLN A 165 25.39 12.73 6.59
C GLN A 165 26.48 13.68 7.07
N ASP A 166 27.70 13.46 6.57
CA ASP A 166 28.81 14.40 6.75
C ASP A 166 28.59 15.63 5.88
N TRP A 167 27.94 16.64 6.47
CA TRP A 167 27.59 17.90 5.80
C TRP A 167 28.81 18.66 5.26
N ARG A 168 30.03 18.38 5.75
CA ARG A 168 31.27 18.99 5.24
C ARG A 168 31.63 18.52 3.83
N LYS A 169 31.12 17.36 3.41
CA LYS A 169 31.41 16.74 2.11
C LYS A 169 30.33 17.03 1.07
N VAL A 170 29.28 17.76 1.44
CA VAL A 170 28.21 18.13 0.53
C VAL A 170 28.70 19.27 -0.33
N SER A 171 28.94 19.00 -1.61
CA SER A 171 29.25 20.04 -2.58
C SER A 171 28.04 20.94 -2.78
N SER A 172 28.14 22.20 -2.35
CA SER A 172 27.13 23.22 -2.60
C SER A 172 27.71 24.32 -3.48
N ASN A 173 27.00 24.70 -4.54
CA ASN A 173 27.37 25.83 -5.38
C ASN A 173 26.76 27.11 -4.78
N VAL A 174 27.20 27.46 -3.57
CA VAL A 174 26.73 28.64 -2.83
C VAL A 174 27.05 29.93 -3.60
N SER A 175 28.09 29.90 -4.44
CA SER A 175 28.44 30.98 -5.36
C SER A 175 27.30 31.34 -6.33
N LEU A 176 26.56 30.35 -6.85
CA LEU A 176 25.41 30.59 -7.73
C LEU A 176 24.30 31.36 -6.98
N PHE A 177 24.00 30.97 -5.74
CA PHE A 177 23.01 31.66 -4.92
C PHE A 177 23.42 33.11 -4.61
N ALA A 178 24.71 33.34 -4.29
CA ALA A 178 25.24 34.68 -4.02
C ALA A 178 25.15 35.60 -5.25
N GLU A 179 25.43 35.06 -6.44
CA GLU A 179 25.33 35.79 -7.72
C GLU A 179 23.87 36.14 -8.06
N GLU A 180 22.95 35.18 -7.92
CA GLU A 180 21.52 35.40 -8.23
C GLU A 180 20.82 36.36 -7.25
N THR A 181 21.24 36.35 -5.98
CA THR A 181 20.61 37.17 -4.94
C THR A 181 21.33 38.50 -4.70
N ASN A 182 22.44 38.74 -5.40
CA ASN A 182 23.34 39.88 -5.19
C ASN A 182 23.79 40.01 -3.71
N THR A 183 23.75 38.89 -2.99
CA THR A 183 24.19 38.79 -1.60
C THR A 183 25.68 38.46 -1.65
N TRP A 184 26.49 39.46 -1.99
CA TRP A 184 27.94 39.35 -1.85
C TRP A 184 28.23 39.27 -0.36
N VAL A 185 28.35 38.04 0.15
CA VAL A 185 28.63 37.78 1.56
C VAL A 185 30.04 38.30 1.83
N CYS A 186 30.19 39.37 2.61
CA CYS A 186 31.48 39.71 3.24
C CYS A 186 31.99 38.43 3.93
N GLU A 187 33.21 37.99 3.59
CA GLU A 187 33.79 36.70 3.98
C GLU A 187 33.71 36.37 5.49
N GLU A 188 33.45 37.35 6.35
CA GLU A 188 33.21 37.16 7.79
C GLU A 188 31.91 36.41 8.13
N MET A 189 30.82 36.54 7.35
CA MET A 189 29.53 35.91 7.68
C MET A 189 29.48 34.39 7.46
N LEU A 190 30.32 33.84 6.57
CA LEU A 190 30.41 32.39 6.37
C LEU A 190 30.96 31.66 7.62
N SER A 191 31.78 32.35 8.42
CA SER A 191 32.25 31.81 9.71
C SER A 191 31.16 31.78 10.78
N VAL A 192 30.24 32.76 10.74
CA VAL A 192 29.19 32.94 11.77
C VAL A 192 28.06 31.93 11.59
N ILE A 193 27.59 31.70 10.36
CA ILE A 193 26.50 30.73 10.10
C ILE A 193 26.96 29.29 10.40
N ALA A 194 28.22 28.96 10.13
CA ALA A 194 28.80 27.66 10.49
C ALA A 194 28.98 27.46 12.01
N THR A 195 28.96 28.54 12.80
CA THR A 195 29.22 28.48 14.26
C THR A 195 27.93 28.63 15.08
N GLU A 196 26.96 29.43 14.63
CA GLU A 196 25.72 29.71 15.39
C GLU A 196 24.68 28.60 15.29
N VAL A 197 24.62 27.85 14.19
CA VAL A 197 23.76 26.65 14.07
C VAL A 197 24.19 25.55 15.05
N TRP A 198 25.41 25.62 15.60
CA TRP A 198 25.99 24.60 16.48
C TRP A 198 26.11 25.00 17.95
N ARG A 199 25.74 26.23 18.34
CA ARG A 199 25.77 26.65 19.76
C ARG A 199 24.45 26.35 20.51
N THR A 200 23.43 25.85 19.83
CA THR A 200 22.12 25.51 20.41
C THR A 200 21.82 24.00 20.45
N LYS A 201 22.85 23.15 20.41
CA LYS A 201 22.74 21.73 20.79
C LYS A 201 23.39 21.47 22.15
#